data_AF-A0A7W7AE50-F1
#
_entry.id   AF-A0A7W7AE50-F1
#
_cell.length_a   1.000
_cell.length_b   1.000
_cell.length_c   1.000
_cell.angle_alpha   90.00
_cell.angle_beta   90.00
_cell.angle_gamma   90.00
#
_symmetry.space_group_name_H-M   'P 1'
#
loop_
_entity.id
_entity.type
_entity.pdbx_description
1 polymer ?
#
loop_
_entity_poly.entity_id
_entity_poly.type
_entity_poly.pdbx_seq_one_letter_code
_entity_poly.pdbx_strand_id
1 'polypeptide(L)'
;MAAALLGLPAPLCAQAANGVGSPFELAFWQSVSGSDDPAVYEAYLQQYPAGTFAGLARVKLATLRKASLPAPAIASAPPPVAAPPAQVVPAVATVAPPPPPPSRPPVPVVAPDPAPVRSEPKVVAVSAPVAASADASQATSDANLLLELARSQEAGAGTGRVAAAQGFSVPPRPVLSDVTDLPLPTAFCSADQRNAFYETRYKPLLDVARANNAAAIAYMQKLQQDYDSYQLARDPTPMNVLAAEASAYQQQVAASTYARQAALVRQFDEIMAVPINSCQIATATK
;
A
#
# COMPACT_ATOMS: atom_id res chain seq x y z
N MET A 1 28.85 6.20 41.37
CA MET A 1 28.43 5.19 40.38
C MET A 1 27.15 5.68 39.73
N ALA A 2 27.23 6.19 38.49
CA ALA A 2 26.11 6.73 37.77
C ALA A 2 25.44 5.61 36.96
N ALA A 3 24.16 5.36 37.23
CA ALA A 3 23.35 4.37 36.53
C ALA A 3 23.02 4.89 35.12
N ALA A 4 23.54 4.20 34.11
CA ALA A 4 23.14 4.40 32.72
C ALA A 4 21.70 3.90 32.54
N LEU A 5 20.78 4.83 32.35
CA LEU A 5 19.44 4.56 31.85
C LEU A 5 19.56 4.14 30.37
N LEU A 6 19.55 2.82 30.13
CA LEU A 6 19.33 2.27 28.80
C LEU A 6 17.91 2.65 28.36
N GLY A 7 17.81 3.59 27.43
CA GLY A 7 16.59 3.86 26.70
C GLY A 7 16.16 2.62 25.93
N LEU A 8 15.07 2.01 26.35
CA LEU A 8 14.41 0.93 25.61
C LEU A 8 13.99 1.45 24.22
N PRO A 9 14.32 0.76 23.12
CA PRO A 9 13.72 1.07 21.82
C PRO A 9 12.21 0.84 21.91
N ALA A 10 11.43 1.81 21.47
CA ALA A 10 9.97 1.71 21.40
C ALA A 10 9.55 0.43 20.65
N PRO A 11 8.47 -0.25 21.07
CA PRO A 11 8.08 -1.52 20.49
C PRO A 11 7.63 -1.33 19.03
N LEU A 12 8.19 -2.14 18.14
CA LEU A 12 7.77 -2.30 16.73
C LEU A 12 6.30 -2.77 16.59
N CYS A 13 5.63 -3.11 17.71
CA CYS A 13 4.26 -3.62 17.73
C CYS A 13 3.17 -2.56 17.50
N ALA A 14 3.45 -1.27 17.67
CA ALA A 14 2.43 -0.24 17.39
C ALA A 14 2.20 -0.01 15.88
N GLN A 15 3.13 -0.43 15.02
CA GLN A 15 3.05 -0.16 13.57
C GLN A 15 2.06 -1.06 12.82
N ALA A 16 1.74 -2.25 13.35
CA ALA A 16 0.78 -3.16 12.74
C ALA A 16 -0.69 -2.72 12.95
N ALA A 17 -0.97 -1.84 13.91
CA ALA A 17 -2.32 -1.40 14.25
C ALA A 17 -2.85 -0.23 13.38
N ASN A 18 -1.98 0.45 12.64
CA ASN A 18 -2.34 1.67 11.88
C ASN A 18 -2.75 1.41 10.42
N GLY A 19 -2.89 0.16 9.98
CA GLY A 19 -3.31 -0.14 8.61
C GLY A 19 -2.26 0.19 7.54
N VAL A 20 -0.97 0.10 7.87
CA VAL A 20 0.13 0.13 6.89
C VAL A 20 -0.07 -1.02 5.89
N GLY A 21 -0.04 -0.71 4.59
CA GLY A 21 -0.31 -1.61 3.48
C GLY A 21 -1.80 -1.88 3.25
N SER A 22 -2.70 -1.24 4.02
CA SER A 22 -4.14 -1.45 3.90
C SER A 22 -4.80 -0.54 2.85
N PRO A 23 -6.03 -0.86 2.40
CA PRO A 23 -6.82 0.02 1.53
C PRO A 23 -7.05 1.43 2.10
N PHE A 24 -7.05 1.59 3.43
CA PHE A 24 -7.17 2.90 4.08
C PHE A 24 -5.91 3.75 3.90
N GLU A 25 -4.72 3.14 3.94
CA GLU A 25 -3.48 3.85 3.60
C GLU A 25 -3.48 4.29 2.14
N LEU A 26 -3.96 3.43 1.23
CA LEU A 26 -4.03 3.74 -0.20
C LEU A 26 -4.99 4.91 -0.49
N ALA A 27 -6.18 4.91 0.12
CA ALA A 27 -7.16 5.98 -0.03
C ALA A 27 -6.63 7.31 0.50
N PHE A 28 -5.94 7.29 1.65
CA PHE A 28 -5.28 8.47 2.20
C PHE A 28 -4.13 8.93 1.29
N TRP A 29 -3.30 8.02 0.80
CA TRP A 29 -2.22 8.34 -0.12
C TRP A 29 -2.75 9.00 -1.40
N GLN A 30 -3.85 8.49 -1.97
CA GLN A 30 -4.48 9.09 -3.16
C GLN A 30 -4.94 10.53 -2.91
N SER A 31 -5.50 10.84 -1.73
CA SER A 31 -5.93 12.21 -1.42
C SER A 31 -4.76 13.19 -1.24
N VAL A 32 -3.59 12.72 -0.79
CA VAL A 32 -2.43 13.59 -0.53
C VAL A 32 -1.41 13.63 -1.67
N SER A 33 -1.30 12.58 -2.50
CA SER A 33 -0.23 12.41 -3.50
C SER A 33 -0.16 13.47 -4.61
N GLY A 34 -1.28 14.17 -4.85
CA GLY A 34 -1.39 15.25 -5.83
C GLY A 34 -1.40 16.66 -5.23
N SER A 35 -1.25 16.80 -3.91
CA SER A 35 -1.23 18.11 -3.26
C SER A 35 0.16 18.74 -3.35
N ASP A 36 0.21 20.07 -3.40
CA ASP A 36 1.45 20.87 -3.31
C ASP A 36 1.70 21.40 -1.89
N ASP A 37 0.84 21.06 -0.93
CA ASP A 37 0.98 21.47 0.47
C ASP A 37 1.93 20.53 1.24
N PRO A 38 3.08 21.00 1.77
CA PRO A 38 3.96 20.17 2.59
C PRO A 38 3.26 19.61 3.84
N ALA A 39 2.27 20.31 4.42
CA ALA A 39 1.58 19.88 5.63
C ALA A 39 0.83 18.55 5.44
N VAL A 40 0.30 18.27 4.24
CA VAL A 40 -0.44 17.02 3.99
C VAL A 40 0.48 15.80 3.92
N TYR A 41 1.72 15.98 3.45
CA TYR A 41 2.72 14.91 3.45
C TYR A 41 3.29 14.67 4.84
N GLU A 42 3.41 15.72 5.67
CA GLU A 42 3.76 15.58 7.09
C GLU A 42 2.68 14.81 7.86
N ALA A 43 1.41 15.11 7.63
CA ALA A 43 0.29 14.39 8.22
C ALA A 43 0.29 12.90 7.81
N TYR A 44 0.54 12.62 6.53
CA TYR A 44 0.71 11.24 6.06
C TYR A 44 1.86 10.52 6.77
N LEU A 45 3.01 11.18 6.95
CA LEU A 45 4.17 10.60 7.64
C LEU A 45 3.98 10.43 9.14
N GLN A 46 3.16 11.26 9.79
CA GLN A 46 2.80 11.08 11.19
C GLN A 46 1.87 9.88 11.38
N GLN A 47 0.90 9.71 10.48
CA GLN A 47 -0.06 8.62 10.53
C GLN A 47 0.56 7.27 10.12
N TYR A 48 1.43 7.30 9.09
CA TYR A 48 2.09 6.13 8.50
C TYR A 48 3.62 6.33 8.44
N PRO A 49 4.32 6.37 9.59
CA PRO A 49 5.76 6.67 9.64
C PRO A 49 6.63 5.62 8.95
N ALA A 50 6.19 4.37 8.97
CA ALA A 50 6.75 3.24 8.24
C ALA A 50 5.81 2.75 7.11
N GLY A 51 4.94 3.66 6.63
CA GLY A 51 3.97 3.40 5.57
C GLY A 51 4.59 2.97 4.24
N THR A 52 3.79 2.33 3.39
CA THR A 52 4.19 1.87 2.06
C THR A 52 4.68 3.02 1.19
N PHE A 53 4.11 4.21 1.35
CA PHE A 53 4.48 5.42 0.62
C PHE A 53 5.30 6.41 1.46
N ALA A 54 5.74 6.04 2.68
CA ALA A 54 6.49 6.93 3.56
C ALA A 54 7.81 7.43 2.92
N GLY A 55 8.49 6.56 2.17
CA GLY A 55 9.68 6.98 1.42
C GLY A 55 9.36 8.06 0.38
N LEU A 56 8.27 7.89 -0.37
CA LEU A 56 7.85 8.83 -1.42
C LEU A 56 7.36 10.16 -0.82
N ALA A 57 6.60 10.09 0.27
CA ALA A 57 6.12 11.26 0.99
C ALA A 57 7.27 12.12 1.55
N ARG A 58 8.33 11.50 2.10
CA ARG A 58 9.53 12.21 2.56
C ARG A 58 10.24 12.93 1.41
N VAL A 59 10.35 12.28 0.25
CA VAL A 59 10.98 12.87 -0.94
C VAL A 59 10.17 14.06 -1.44
N LYS A 60 8.84 13.91 -1.59
CA LYS A 60 7.94 15.00 -1.98
C LYS A 60 7.99 16.17 -1.00
N LEU A 61 7.92 15.89 0.30
CA LEU A 61 8.04 16.90 1.35
C LEU A 61 9.37 17.65 1.29
N ALA A 62 10.48 16.95 1.06
CA ALA A 62 11.80 17.58 0.90
C ALA A 62 11.86 18.47 -0.35
N THR A 63 11.25 18.05 -1.46
CA THR A 63 11.16 18.85 -2.69
C THR A 63 10.31 20.10 -2.49
N LEU A 64 9.14 19.98 -1.86
CA LEU A 64 8.24 21.11 -1.58
C LEU A 64 8.87 22.10 -0.59
N ARG A 65 9.54 21.61 0.45
CA ARG A 65 10.27 22.49 1.39
C ARG A 65 11.43 23.21 0.73
N LYS A 66 12.17 22.55 -0.18
CA LYS A 66 13.22 23.21 -1.00
C LYS A 66 12.64 24.27 -1.94
N ALA A 67 11.45 24.04 -2.49
CA ALA A 67 10.74 25.02 -3.32
C ALA A 67 10.15 26.19 -2.49
N SER A 68 9.87 25.97 -1.21
CA SER A 68 9.31 26.96 -0.28
C SER A 68 10.35 27.74 0.53
N LEU A 69 11.65 27.49 0.36
CA LEU A 69 12.67 28.36 0.96
C LEU A 69 12.58 29.75 0.30
N PRO A 70 12.28 30.82 1.07
CA PRO A 70 12.32 32.16 0.52
C PRO A 70 13.76 32.45 0.09
N ALA A 71 13.92 32.95 -1.14
CA ALA A 71 15.13 33.69 -1.48
C ALA A 71 15.32 34.80 -0.44
N PRO A 72 16.55 35.10 0.02
CA PRO A 72 16.78 36.19 0.94
C PRO A 72 16.40 37.51 0.25
N ALA A 73 15.17 37.97 0.50
CA ALA A 73 14.72 39.29 0.13
C ALA A 73 15.34 40.28 1.11
N ILE A 74 16.34 40.98 0.59
CA ILE A 74 16.99 42.15 1.15
C ILE A 74 15.93 43.17 1.57
N ALA A 75 16.13 43.79 2.73
CA ALA A 75 15.27 44.79 3.33
C ALA A 75 15.06 46.06 2.47
N SER A 76 13.95 46.76 2.79
CA SER A 76 13.50 48.13 2.38
C SER A 76 12.53 48.13 1.20
N ALA A 77 11.29 48.64 1.29
CA ALA A 77 10.88 49.97 1.78
C ALA A 77 9.33 50.03 2.10
N PRO A 78 8.75 51.15 2.60
CA PRO A 78 7.75 51.22 3.70
C PRO A 78 6.26 51.21 3.26
N PRO A 79 5.31 51.17 4.21
CA PRO A 79 3.88 51.07 3.92
C PRO A 79 3.24 52.45 3.62
N PRO A 80 2.23 52.55 2.73
CA PRO A 80 1.29 53.65 2.80
C PRO A 80 0.19 53.29 3.81
N VAL A 81 0.18 54.04 4.91
CA VAL A 81 -0.96 54.12 5.84
C VAL A 81 -2.07 54.94 5.16
N ALA A 82 -3.24 54.35 4.96
CA ALA A 82 -4.54 55.01 5.12
C ALA A 82 -5.69 54.00 5.03
N ALA A 83 -6.45 53.88 6.11
CA ALA A 83 -7.75 53.23 6.26
C ALA A 83 -8.69 54.26 6.95
N PRO A 84 -10.01 54.04 7.15
CA PRO A 84 -11.11 53.50 6.33
C PRO A 84 -12.35 54.47 6.45
N PRO A 85 -13.68 54.12 6.37
CA PRO A 85 -14.39 53.01 7.04
C PRO A 85 -15.52 52.29 6.27
N ALA A 86 -15.76 51.05 6.73
CA ALA A 86 -17.05 50.39 6.94
C ALA A 86 -18.10 50.30 5.82
N GLN A 87 -18.31 49.08 5.31
CA GLN A 87 -19.67 48.55 5.11
C GLN A 87 -19.79 47.11 5.64
N VAL A 88 -20.38 47.03 6.84
CA VAL A 88 -21.45 46.12 7.29
C VAL A 88 -21.38 44.63 6.85
N VAL A 89 -21.04 43.77 7.81
CA VAL A 89 -21.45 42.35 7.86
C VAL A 89 -22.98 42.24 8.06
N PRO A 90 -23.64 41.18 7.59
CA PRO A 90 -23.88 40.04 8.49
C PRO A 90 -23.79 38.70 7.73
N ALA A 91 -23.05 37.70 8.22
CA ALA A 91 -23.44 36.75 9.27
C ALA A 91 -23.59 35.34 8.65
N VAL A 92 -22.60 34.51 8.97
CA VAL A 92 -22.70 33.09 9.36
C VAL A 92 -24.06 32.44 9.09
N ALA A 93 -24.12 31.58 8.07
CA ALA A 93 -25.05 30.47 8.02
C ALA A 93 -24.29 29.18 8.33
N THR A 94 -24.28 28.83 9.61
CA THR A 94 -23.97 27.49 10.11
C THR A 94 -24.94 26.52 9.44
N VAL A 95 -24.47 25.67 8.51
CA VAL A 95 -25.25 24.52 8.07
C VAL A 95 -25.23 23.49 9.20
N ALA A 96 -26.33 23.44 9.94
CA ALA A 96 -26.59 22.41 10.93
C ALA A 96 -26.65 21.03 10.23
N PRO A 97 -26.07 19.96 10.81
CA PRO A 97 -26.26 18.61 10.30
C PRO A 97 -27.72 18.15 10.48
N PRO A 98 -28.25 17.29 9.59
CA PRO A 98 -29.60 16.76 9.70
C PRO A 98 -29.75 15.86 10.94
N PRO A 99 -30.96 15.79 11.54
CA PRO A 99 -31.21 14.96 12.71
C PRO A 99 -31.15 13.45 12.37
N PRO A 100 -30.72 12.59 13.31
CA PRO A 100 -30.76 11.14 13.13
C PRO A 100 -32.20 10.61 13.07
N PRO A 101 -32.46 9.52 12.33
CA PRO A 101 -33.77 8.88 12.30
C PRO A 101 -34.15 8.27 13.66
N PRO A 102 -35.46 8.18 13.99
CA PRO A 102 -35.91 7.66 15.27
C PRO A 102 -35.59 6.18 15.45
N SER A 103 -35.02 5.86 16.60
CA SER A 103 -34.77 4.52 17.11
C SER A 103 -36.08 3.74 17.24
N ARG A 104 -36.18 2.58 16.58
CA ARG A 104 -37.28 1.64 16.82
C ARG A 104 -37.05 0.94 18.17
N PRO A 105 -38.11 0.71 18.97
CA PRO A 105 -38.02 -0.07 20.20
C PRO A 105 -37.71 -1.55 19.90
N PRO A 106 -37.05 -2.28 20.82
CA PRO A 106 -36.75 -3.69 20.63
C PRO A 106 -38.04 -4.51 20.76
N VAL A 107 -38.32 -5.32 19.74
CA VAL A 107 -39.33 -6.38 19.83
C VAL A 107 -38.75 -7.57 20.63
N PRO A 108 -39.58 -8.26 21.44
CA PRO A 108 -39.11 -9.19 22.46
C PRO A 108 -38.51 -10.47 21.87
N VAL A 109 -37.42 -10.92 22.49
CA VAL A 109 -36.83 -12.24 22.35
C VAL A 109 -37.90 -13.30 22.65
N VAL A 110 -38.18 -14.15 21.66
CA VAL A 110 -38.82 -15.45 21.88
C VAL A 110 -37.76 -16.52 21.66
N ALA A 111 -37.20 -17.01 22.76
CA ALA A 111 -36.56 -18.31 22.83
C ALA A 111 -37.62 -19.40 22.68
N PRO A 112 -37.23 -20.58 22.19
CA PRO A 112 -37.54 -21.77 22.97
C PRO A 112 -36.30 -22.60 23.31
N ASP A 113 -36.41 -23.19 24.49
CA ASP A 113 -35.49 -24.06 25.24
C ASP A 113 -34.64 -25.06 24.43
N PRO A 114 -33.42 -25.35 24.91
CA PRO A 114 -32.69 -26.56 24.57
C PRO A 114 -33.06 -27.72 25.52
N ALA A 115 -33.37 -28.89 24.97
CA ALA A 115 -33.52 -30.11 25.76
C ALA A 115 -32.93 -31.32 24.99
N PRO A 116 -32.43 -32.35 25.69
CA PRO A 116 -31.08 -32.84 25.49
C PRO A 116 -31.04 -34.20 24.79
N VAL A 117 -29.95 -34.47 24.07
CA VAL A 117 -29.61 -35.87 23.73
C VAL A 117 -28.16 -36.13 24.14
N ARG A 118 -28.08 -36.79 25.28
CA ARG A 118 -26.94 -37.50 25.83
C ARG A 118 -26.63 -38.70 24.95
N SER A 119 -25.39 -38.78 24.45
CA SER A 119 -24.79 -40.02 23.96
C SER A 119 -23.32 -40.04 24.38
N GLU A 120 -23.06 -40.81 25.43
CA GLU A 120 -21.73 -41.21 25.89
C GLU A 120 -20.99 -41.99 24.79
N PRO A 121 -19.65 -41.93 24.79
CA PRO A 121 -18.91 -43.17 24.62
C PRO A 121 -17.98 -43.41 25.81
N LYS A 122 -18.36 -44.45 26.56
CA LYS A 122 -17.54 -45.43 27.29
C LYS A 122 -16.03 -45.15 27.34
N VAL A 123 -15.59 -44.75 28.53
CA VAL A 123 -14.20 -44.84 28.98
C VAL A 123 -13.77 -46.31 29.01
N VAL A 124 -12.71 -46.65 28.28
CA VAL A 124 -11.89 -47.82 28.58
C VAL A 124 -10.48 -47.30 28.83
N ALA A 125 -10.14 -47.25 30.12
CA ALA A 125 -8.76 -47.11 30.57
C ALA A 125 -8.14 -48.50 30.63
N VAL A 126 -7.01 -48.70 29.96
CA VAL A 126 -6.00 -49.70 30.34
C VAL A 126 -4.64 -49.00 30.29
N SER A 127 -3.95 -49.04 31.42
CA SER A 127 -2.66 -48.41 31.68
C SER A 127 -1.49 -49.19 31.07
N ALA A 128 -0.57 -48.48 30.40
CA ALA A 128 0.91 -48.42 30.51
C ALA A 128 1.73 -49.68 30.92
N PRO A 129 3.01 -49.88 30.47
CA PRO A 129 4.06 -48.85 30.59
C PRO A 129 5.23 -48.75 29.56
N VAL A 130 5.78 -47.52 29.50
CA VAL A 130 7.21 -47.11 29.42
C VAL A 130 8.05 -47.50 28.18
N ALA A 131 8.36 -46.52 27.32
CA ALA A 131 9.67 -45.82 27.27
C ALA A 131 9.91 -45.07 25.94
N ALA A 132 10.24 -43.79 26.08
CA ALA A 132 11.21 -43.04 25.25
C ALA A 132 11.04 -43.03 23.72
N SER A 133 10.17 -42.14 23.22
CA SER A 133 10.43 -41.23 22.08
C SER A 133 9.19 -40.36 21.79
N ALA A 134 8.71 -39.62 22.80
CA ALA A 134 7.50 -38.80 22.66
C ALA A 134 7.78 -37.38 22.10
N ASP A 135 9.00 -36.87 22.28
CA ASP A 135 9.28 -35.45 22.06
C ASP A 135 9.36 -35.07 20.57
N ALA A 136 9.91 -35.95 19.73
CA ALA A 136 10.03 -35.70 18.28
C ALA A 136 8.71 -35.92 17.52
N SER A 137 7.89 -36.89 17.95
CA SER A 137 6.62 -37.23 17.28
C SER A 137 5.52 -36.21 17.58
N GLN A 138 5.41 -35.72 18.83
CA GLN A 138 4.48 -34.64 19.16
C GLN A 138 4.86 -33.32 18.49
N ALA A 139 6.15 -32.96 18.46
CA ALA A 139 6.61 -31.76 17.76
C ALA A 139 6.34 -31.83 16.24
N THR A 140 6.47 -33.03 15.63
CA THR A 140 6.17 -33.23 14.20
C THR A 140 4.66 -33.21 13.93
N SER A 141 3.83 -33.73 14.84
CA SER A 141 2.38 -33.66 14.77
C SER A 141 1.85 -32.24 14.96
N ASP A 142 2.37 -31.48 15.94
CA ASP A 142 2.04 -30.08 16.15
C ASP A 142 2.54 -29.21 14.99
N ALA A 143 3.73 -29.50 14.43
CA ALA A 143 4.23 -28.83 13.23
C ALA A 143 3.38 -29.15 12.00
N ASN A 144 2.94 -30.40 11.82
CA ASN A 144 2.01 -30.78 10.75
C ASN A 144 0.63 -30.15 10.94
N LEU A 145 0.13 -30.09 12.17
CA LEU A 145 -1.13 -29.44 12.50
C LEU A 145 -1.02 -27.93 12.27
N LEU A 146 0.10 -27.30 12.63
CA LEU A 146 0.41 -25.90 12.35
C LEU A 146 0.54 -25.64 10.84
N LEU A 147 1.11 -26.58 10.08
CA LEU A 147 1.22 -26.48 8.63
C LEU A 147 -0.13 -26.69 7.94
N GLU A 148 -0.98 -27.56 8.49
CA GLU A 148 -2.35 -27.79 8.02
C GLU A 148 -3.26 -26.62 8.40
N LEU A 149 -3.10 -26.06 9.60
CA LEU A 149 -3.74 -24.82 10.04
C LEU A 149 -3.28 -23.65 9.17
N ALA A 150 -1.97 -23.49 8.90
CA ALA A 150 -1.46 -22.47 8.00
C ALA A 150 -2.00 -22.62 6.57
N ARG A 151 -2.12 -23.85 6.07
CA ARG A 151 -2.74 -24.16 4.77
C ARG A 151 -4.26 -23.92 4.76
N SER A 152 -4.93 -24.12 5.90
CA SER A 152 -6.36 -23.77 6.07
C SER A 152 -6.58 -22.26 6.25
N GLN A 153 -5.54 -21.55 6.72
CA GLN A 153 -5.47 -20.10 6.85
C GLN A 153 -4.99 -19.42 5.55
N GLU A 154 -4.65 -20.17 4.50
CA GLU A 154 -4.57 -19.65 3.13
C GLU A 154 -5.98 -19.28 2.67
N ALA A 155 -6.48 -18.17 3.20
CA ALA A 155 -7.76 -17.58 2.89
C ALA A 155 -7.83 -17.33 1.37
N GLY A 156 -8.60 -18.15 0.65
CA GLY A 156 -8.82 -17.97 -0.78
C GLY A 156 -8.89 -19.26 -1.60
N ALA A 157 -8.10 -20.29 -1.27
CA ALA A 157 -7.96 -21.44 -2.17
C ALA A 157 -9.23 -22.32 -2.24
N GLY A 158 -9.86 -22.59 -1.08
CA GLY A 158 -11.12 -23.31 -0.99
C GLY A 158 -12.32 -22.44 -1.36
N THR A 159 -12.33 -21.18 -0.92
CA THR A 159 -13.40 -20.21 -1.19
C THR A 159 -13.50 -19.85 -2.67
N GLY A 160 -12.37 -19.74 -3.39
CA GLY A 160 -12.36 -19.46 -4.83
C GLY A 160 -13.00 -20.57 -5.67
N ARG A 161 -12.78 -21.85 -5.33
CA ARG A 161 -13.42 -22.99 -6.01
C ARG A 161 -14.93 -23.03 -5.74
N VAL A 162 -15.34 -22.75 -4.51
CA VAL A 162 -16.76 -22.70 -4.13
C VAL A 162 -17.48 -21.53 -4.80
N ALA A 163 -16.86 -20.34 -4.84
CA ALA A 163 -17.45 -19.17 -5.51
C ALA A 163 -17.58 -19.37 -7.02
N ALA A 164 -16.57 -19.95 -7.67
CA ALA A 164 -16.63 -20.30 -9.09
C ALA A 164 -17.77 -21.29 -9.40
N ALA A 165 -17.99 -22.28 -8.52
CA ALA A 165 -19.11 -23.21 -8.65
C ALA A 165 -20.48 -22.54 -8.45
N GLN A 166 -20.53 -21.43 -7.70
CA GLN A 166 -21.73 -20.60 -7.49
C GLN A 166 -21.90 -19.51 -8.58
N GLY A 167 -21.08 -19.53 -9.63
CA GLY A 167 -21.16 -18.58 -10.75
C GLY A 167 -20.52 -17.21 -10.48
N PHE A 168 -19.86 -17.03 -9.33
CA PHE A 168 -19.06 -15.84 -9.06
C PHE A 168 -17.72 -15.90 -9.80
N SER A 169 -17.36 -14.80 -10.46
CA SER A 169 -16.11 -14.69 -11.23
C SER A 169 -15.35 -13.43 -10.83
N VAL A 170 -14.04 -13.59 -10.63
CA VAL A 170 -13.11 -12.51 -10.34
C VAL A 170 -12.75 -11.78 -11.65
N PRO A 171 -12.64 -10.44 -11.66
CA PRO A 171 -12.20 -9.73 -12.86
C PRO A 171 -10.81 -10.22 -13.30
N PRO A 172 -10.57 -10.39 -14.61
CA PRO A 172 -9.29 -10.88 -15.10
C PRO A 172 -8.17 -9.86 -14.85
N ARG A 173 -6.98 -10.36 -14.49
CA ARG A 173 -5.78 -9.53 -14.27
C ARG A 173 -5.40 -8.79 -15.57
N PRO A 174 -4.89 -7.55 -15.47
CA PRO A 174 -4.39 -6.83 -16.64
C PRO A 174 -3.12 -7.48 -17.19
N VAL A 175 -2.96 -7.44 -18.51
CA VAL A 175 -1.71 -7.85 -19.16
C VAL A 175 -0.70 -6.71 -19.05
N LEU A 176 0.45 -7.01 -18.45
CA LEU A 176 1.54 -6.05 -18.30
C LEU A 176 2.54 -6.20 -19.44
N SER A 177 3.13 -5.09 -19.85
CA SER A 177 4.21 -5.08 -20.83
C SER A 177 5.56 -5.36 -20.16
N ASP A 178 6.49 -6.00 -20.87
CA ASP A 178 7.83 -6.24 -20.33
C ASP A 178 8.60 -4.92 -20.18
N VAL A 179 9.27 -4.77 -19.05
CA VAL A 179 10.13 -3.62 -18.77
C VAL A 179 11.54 -4.18 -18.59
N THR A 180 12.24 -4.27 -19.71
CA THR A 180 13.61 -4.78 -19.79
C THR A 180 14.58 -3.81 -19.10
N ASP A 181 15.66 -4.33 -18.53
CA ASP A 181 16.69 -3.49 -17.92
C ASP A 181 17.39 -2.62 -18.98
N LEU A 182 17.69 -1.37 -18.61
CA LEU A 182 18.36 -0.41 -19.49
C LEU A 182 19.86 -0.39 -19.19
N PRO A 183 20.72 -1.03 -19.99
CA PRO A 183 22.15 -0.99 -19.75
C PRO A 183 22.70 0.41 -20.01
N LEU A 184 23.51 0.91 -19.07
CA LEU A 184 24.18 2.21 -19.20
C LEU A 184 25.57 2.03 -19.82
N PRO A 185 25.97 2.90 -20.78
CA PRO A 185 27.32 2.90 -21.29
C PRO A 185 28.31 3.41 -20.22
N THR A 186 29.58 3.05 -20.34
CA THR A 186 30.64 3.52 -19.43
C THR A 186 30.99 5.00 -19.62
N ALA A 187 30.72 5.55 -20.80
CA ALA A 187 30.83 6.98 -21.11
C ALA A 187 29.92 7.36 -22.29
N PHE A 188 29.52 8.63 -22.36
CA PHE A 188 28.91 9.23 -23.55
C PHE A 188 29.95 10.03 -24.34
N CYS A 189 29.88 10.02 -25.67
CA CYS A 189 30.76 10.78 -26.55
C CYS A 189 30.46 12.29 -26.55
N SER A 190 29.22 12.67 -26.25
CA SER A 190 28.77 14.06 -26.15
C SER A 190 27.51 14.19 -25.30
N ALA A 191 27.19 15.42 -24.90
CA ALA A 191 25.92 15.72 -24.22
C ALA A 191 24.71 15.40 -25.12
N ASP A 192 24.81 15.66 -26.42
CA ASP A 192 23.76 15.34 -27.39
C ASP A 192 23.50 13.83 -27.48
N GLN A 193 24.55 13.00 -27.38
CA GLN A 193 24.39 11.55 -27.36
C GLN A 193 23.68 11.08 -26.08
N ARG A 194 24.00 11.66 -24.91
CA ARG A 194 23.29 11.36 -23.66
C ARG A 194 21.82 11.79 -23.76
N ASN A 195 21.54 12.96 -24.31
CA ASN A 195 20.17 13.45 -24.53
C ASN A 195 19.41 12.52 -25.50
N ALA A 196 20.04 12.08 -26.58
CA ALA A 196 19.45 11.10 -27.50
C ALA A 196 19.16 9.76 -26.80
N PHE A 197 20.06 9.27 -25.96
CA PHE A 197 19.83 8.07 -25.15
C PHE A 197 18.63 8.24 -24.21
N TYR A 198 18.53 9.40 -23.54
CA TYR A 198 17.41 9.72 -22.67
C TYR A 198 16.06 9.72 -23.43
N GLU A 199 15.99 10.41 -24.58
CA GLU A 199 14.77 10.53 -25.37
C GLU A 199 14.35 9.21 -26.03
N THR A 200 15.30 8.43 -26.55
CA THR A 200 15.00 7.27 -27.40
C THR A 200 15.00 5.93 -26.67
N ARG A 201 15.63 5.85 -25.49
CA ARG A 201 15.75 4.60 -24.72
C ARG A 201 15.09 4.72 -23.36
N TYR A 202 15.46 5.72 -22.58
CA TYR A 202 15.00 5.85 -21.19
C TYR A 202 13.53 6.24 -21.08
N LYS A 203 13.11 7.34 -21.74
CA LYS A 203 11.74 7.84 -21.68
C LYS A 203 10.68 6.80 -22.08
N PRO A 204 10.81 6.12 -23.24
CA PRO A 204 9.83 5.11 -23.64
C PRO A 204 9.72 3.96 -22.63
N LEU A 205 10.84 3.52 -22.06
CA LEU A 205 10.85 2.46 -21.06
C LEU A 205 10.17 2.89 -19.75
N LEU A 206 10.40 4.14 -19.32
CA LEU A 206 9.73 4.72 -18.16
C LEU A 206 8.22 4.84 -18.37
N ASP A 207 7.77 5.20 -19.57
CA ASP A 207 6.35 5.29 -19.88
C ASP A 207 5.66 3.93 -19.87
N VAL A 208 6.33 2.86 -20.33
CA VAL A 208 5.83 1.48 -20.17
C VAL A 208 5.70 1.11 -18.69
N ALA A 209 6.69 1.43 -17.86
CA ALA A 209 6.63 1.16 -16.43
C ALA A 209 5.49 1.93 -15.72
N ARG A 210 5.26 3.18 -16.11
CA ARG A 210 4.13 3.99 -15.62
C ARG A 210 2.79 3.40 -16.06
N ALA A 211 2.67 2.97 -17.31
CA ALA A 211 1.47 2.32 -17.82
C ALA A 211 1.16 1.02 -17.06
N ASN A 212 2.18 0.20 -16.77
CA ASN A 212 2.04 -1.00 -15.95
C ASN A 212 1.55 -0.69 -14.53
N ASN A 213 2.12 0.33 -13.89
CA ASN A 213 1.70 0.75 -12.56
C ASN A 213 0.26 1.29 -12.56
N ALA A 214 -0.11 2.09 -13.56
CA ALA A 214 -1.47 2.58 -13.74
C ALA A 214 -2.48 1.43 -13.94
N ALA A 215 -2.13 0.41 -14.72
CA ALA A 215 -2.95 -0.78 -14.92
C ALA A 215 -3.14 -1.57 -13.61
N ALA A 216 -2.09 -1.72 -12.81
CA ALA A 216 -2.17 -2.38 -11.51
C ALA A 216 -3.09 -1.61 -10.53
N ILE A 217 -2.99 -0.28 -10.49
CA ILE A 217 -3.87 0.57 -9.68
C ILE A 217 -5.33 0.44 -10.14
N ALA A 218 -5.59 0.50 -11.45
CA ALA A 218 -6.93 0.36 -12.01
C ALA A 218 -7.56 -1.00 -11.66
N TYR A 219 -6.76 -2.07 -11.68
CA TYR A 219 -7.23 -3.39 -11.28
C TYR A 219 -7.60 -3.46 -9.79
N MET A 220 -6.76 -2.91 -8.90
CA MET A 220 -7.07 -2.84 -7.47
C MET A 220 -8.34 -2.01 -7.19
N GLN A 221 -8.54 -0.90 -7.92
CA GLN A 221 -9.77 -0.13 -7.83
C GLN A 221 -10.99 -0.93 -8.30
N LYS A 222 -10.85 -1.72 -9.36
CA LYS A 222 -11.92 -2.58 -9.86
C LYS A 222 -12.31 -3.65 -8.82
N LEU A 223 -11.32 -4.29 -8.18
CA LEU A 223 -11.58 -5.24 -7.09
C LEU A 223 -12.29 -4.58 -5.90
N GLN A 224 -11.91 -3.35 -5.55
CA GLN A 224 -12.59 -2.60 -4.50
C GLN A 224 -14.04 -2.28 -4.86
N GLN A 225 -14.30 -1.82 -6.08
CA GLN A 225 -15.65 -1.54 -6.57
C GLN A 225 -16.53 -2.80 -6.55
N ASP A 226 -15.96 -3.93 -6.98
CA ASP A 226 -16.68 -5.20 -6.94
C ASP A 226 -16.93 -5.62 -5.49
N TYR A 227 -15.97 -5.45 -4.57
CA TYR A 227 -16.15 -5.76 -3.15
C TYR A 227 -17.28 -4.93 -2.52
N ASP A 228 -17.31 -3.63 -2.81
CA ASP A 228 -18.32 -2.70 -2.30
C ASP A 228 -19.73 -3.08 -2.78
N SER A 229 -19.84 -3.62 -3.99
CA SER A 229 -21.12 -4.09 -4.53
C SER A 229 -21.73 -5.28 -3.76
N TYR A 230 -20.89 -6.08 -3.08
CA TYR A 230 -21.33 -7.24 -2.30
C TYR A 230 -21.50 -6.95 -0.80
N GLN A 231 -21.23 -5.74 -0.30
CA GLN A 231 -21.32 -5.43 1.14
C GLN A 231 -22.71 -5.67 1.76
N LEU A 232 -23.78 -5.59 0.95
CA LEU A 232 -25.16 -5.83 1.41
C LEU A 232 -25.64 -7.26 1.14
N ALA A 233 -24.82 -8.09 0.51
CA ALA A 233 -25.14 -9.49 0.25
C ALA A 233 -25.10 -10.30 1.56
N ARG A 234 -26.00 -11.29 1.69
CA ARG A 234 -25.99 -12.21 2.85
C ARG A 234 -24.86 -13.24 2.78
N ASP A 235 -24.30 -13.48 1.60
CA ASP A 235 -23.22 -14.44 1.38
C ASP A 235 -21.86 -13.73 1.43
N PRO A 236 -20.97 -14.09 2.38
CA PRO A 236 -19.63 -13.49 2.48
C PRO A 236 -18.63 -14.04 1.44
N THR A 237 -18.99 -15.10 0.70
CA THR A 237 -18.07 -15.81 -0.19
C THR A 237 -17.47 -14.90 -1.28
N PRO A 238 -18.25 -14.08 -2.03
CA PRO A 238 -17.70 -13.16 -3.02
C PRO A 238 -16.70 -12.15 -2.44
N MET A 239 -17.02 -11.59 -1.27
CA MET A 239 -16.15 -10.61 -0.59
C MET A 239 -14.83 -11.25 -0.16
N ASN A 240 -14.87 -12.47 0.39
CA ASN A 240 -13.68 -13.21 0.79
C ASN A 240 -12.78 -13.53 -0.40
N VAL A 241 -13.36 -13.91 -1.56
CA VAL A 241 -12.60 -14.20 -2.77
C VAL A 241 -11.98 -12.93 -3.37
N LEU A 242 -12.72 -11.81 -3.40
CA LEU A 242 -12.19 -10.52 -3.87
C LEU A 242 -11.07 -10.01 -2.97
N ALA A 243 -11.20 -10.13 -1.66
CA ALA A 243 -10.16 -9.75 -0.71
C ALA A 243 -8.90 -10.63 -0.87
N ALA A 244 -9.08 -11.95 -1.06
CA ALA A 244 -7.97 -12.87 -1.33
C ALA A 244 -7.25 -12.50 -2.64
N GLU A 245 -8.00 -12.27 -3.74
CA GLU A 245 -7.41 -11.84 -5.02
C GLU A 245 -6.66 -10.52 -4.88
N ALA A 246 -7.26 -9.51 -4.23
CA ALA A 246 -6.63 -8.21 -4.03
C ALA A 246 -5.30 -8.34 -3.28
N SER A 247 -5.26 -9.15 -2.22
CA SER A 247 -4.03 -9.39 -1.46
C SER A 247 -2.96 -10.11 -2.28
N ALA A 248 -3.34 -11.14 -3.04
CA ALA A 248 -2.43 -11.89 -3.90
C ALA A 248 -1.87 -11.01 -5.02
N TYR A 249 -2.72 -10.24 -5.68
CA TYR A 249 -2.32 -9.31 -6.74
C TYR A 249 -1.40 -8.21 -6.21
N GLN A 250 -1.71 -7.65 -5.04
CA GLN A 250 -0.88 -6.63 -4.41
C GLN A 250 0.55 -7.12 -4.18
N GLN A 251 0.69 -8.33 -3.62
CA GLN A 251 1.99 -8.92 -3.28
C GLN A 251 2.79 -9.36 -4.52
N GLN A 252 2.12 -9.97 -5.49
CA GLN A 252 2.80 -10.57 -6.65
C GLN A 252 3.09 -9.54 -7.76
N VAL A 253 2.18 -8.59 -7.97
CA VAL A 253 2.16 -7.75 -9.19
C VAL A 253 2.23 -6.25 -8.88
N ALA A 254 1.39 -5.73 -7.99
CA ALA A 254 1.35 -4.28 -7.75
C ALA A 254 2.66 -3.78 -7.10
N ALA A 255 3.18 -4.52 -6.12
CA ALA A 255 4.44 -4.18 -5.46
C ALA A 255 5.64 -4.21 -6.44
N SER A 256 5.72 -5.21 -7.32
CA SER A 256 6.82 -5.37 -8.27
C SER A 256 6.78 -4.32 -9.39
N THR A 257 5.59 -3.98 -9.90
CA THR A 257 5.41 -2.91 -10.90
C THR A 257 5.81 -1.54 -10.35
N TYR A 258 5.39 -1.21 -9.12
CA TYR A 258 5.81 0.02 -8.45
C TYR A 258 7.32 0.06 -8.23
N ALA A 259 7.91 -1.04 -7.74
CA ALA A 259 9.35 -1.13 -7.50
C ALA A 259 10.16 -0.91 -8.78
N ARG A 260 9.71 -1.46 -9.92
CA ARG A 260 10.37 -1.30 -11.21
C ARG A 260 10.26 0.12 -11.76
N GLN A 261 9.11 0.78 -11.66
CA GLN A 261 9.00 2.20 -12.01
C GLN A 261 9.91 3.07 -11.14
N ALA A 262 9.95 2.82 -9.82
CA ALA A 262 10.81 3.55 -8.91
C ALA A 262 12.30 3.34 -9.21
N ALA A 263 12.70 2.13 -9.63
CA ALA A 263 14.07 1.85 -10.07
C ALA A 263 14.45 2.67 -11.31
N LEU A 264 13.58 2.73 -12.33
CA LEU A 264 13.82 3.56 -13.51
C LEU A 264 13.91 5.05 -13.18
N VAL A 265 13.07 5.55 -12.27
CA VAL A 265 13.17 6.95 -11.82
C VAL A 265 14.53 7.23 -11.19
N ARG A 266 15.05 6.34 -10.34
CA ARG A 266 16.41 6.47 -9.76
C ARG A 266 17.52 6.35 -10.81
N GLN A 267 17.32 5.52 -11.83
CA GLN A 267 18.29 5.32 -12.91
C GLN A 267 18.55 6.61 -13.72
N PHE A 268 17.65 7.59 -13.68
CA PHE A 268 17.89 8.91 -14.27
C PHE A 268 19.18 9.55 -13.73
N ASP A 269 19.40 9.48 -12.42
CA ASP A 269 20.60 10.05 -11.79
C ASP A 269 21.86 9.30 -12.25
N GLU A 270 21.76 7.98 -12.44
CA GLU A 270 22.86 7.16 -12.97
C GLU A 270 23.20 7.56 -14.41
N ILE A 271 22.19 7.79 -15.27
CA ILE A 271 22.38 8.29 -16.64
C ILE A 271 23.11 9.64 -16.64
N MET A 272 22.73 10.53 -15.73
CA MET A 272 23.34 11.86 -15.62
C MET A 272 24.75 11.82 -15.04
N ALA A 273 25.07 10.81 -14.23
CA ALA A 273 26.39 10.58 -13.65
C ALA A 273 27.39 9.93 -14.63
N VAL A 274 26.94 9.33 -15.74
CA VAL A 274 27.84 8.77 -16.76
C VAL A 274 28.73 9.88 -17.34
N PRO A 275 30.07 9.70 -17.34
CA PRO A 275 30.99 10.73 -17.83
C PRO A 275 30.82 10.98 -19.33
N ILE A 276 31.06 12.22 -19.74
CA ILE A 276 31.12 12.58 -21.16
C ILE A 276 32.60 12.68 -21.54
N ASN A 277 33.06 11.78 -22.41
CA ASN A 277 34.44 11.72 -22.90
C ASN A 277 34.44 11.85 -24.42
N SER A 278 35.32 12.69 -24.99
CA SER A 278 35.46 12.83 -26.43
C SER A 278 35.84 11.49 -27.07
N CYS A 279 34.92 10.86 -27.80
CA CYS A 279 35.22 9.61 -28.52
C CYS A 279 35.99 9.91 -29.81
N GLN A 280 37.08 9.19 -30.06
CA GLN A 280 37.64 9.12 -31.41
C GLN A 280 36.75 8.18 -32.23
N ILE A 281 35.77 8.75 -32.94
CA ILE A 281 35.04 7.99 -33.95
C ILE A 281 36.03 7.73 -35.08
N ALA A 282 36.58 6.51 -35.13
CA ALA A 282 37.34 6.07 -36.29
C ALA A 282 36.40 6.16 -37.50
N THR A 283 36.57 7.19 -38.31
CA THR A 283 35.89 7.31 -39.60
C THR A 283 36.34 6.11 -40.43
N ALA A 284 35.48 5.11 -40.54
CA ALA A 284 35.69 4.00 -41.47
C ALA A 284 35.75 4.60 -42.88
N THR A 285 36.98 4.75 -43.39
CA THR A 285 37.24 5.08 -44.79
C THR A 285 36.59 4.03 -45.66
N LYS A 286 35.75 4.53 -46.57
CA LYS A 286 34.93 3.78 -47.52
C LYS A 286 35.76 3.05 -48.57
#